data_AF-A0A2M7N0X3-F1
#
_entry.id   AF-A0A2M7N0X3-F1
#
_cell.length_a   1.000
_cell.length_b   1.000
_cell.length_c   1.000
_cell.angle_alpha   90.00
_cell.angle_beta   90.00
_cell.angle_gamma   90.00
#
_symmetry.space_group_name_H-M   'P 1'
#
loop_
_entity.id
_entity.type
_entity.pdbx_description
1 polymer ?
#
loop_
_entity_poly.entity_id
_entity_poly.type
_entity_poly.pdbx_seq_one_letter_code
_entity_poly.pdbx_strand_id
1 'polypeptide(L)' 'NGCTQRQRKTLDALGLKKMHHTVEHDATPQILGMVNKVHHLVKFEKSK' A
#
# COMPACT_ATOMS: atom_id res chain seq x y z
N ASN A 1 2.33 -8.76 17.14
CA ASN A 1 1.55 -8.83 15.88
C ASN A 1 0.97 -7.47 15.55
N GLY A 2 1.74 -6.60 14.88
CA GLY A 2 1.56 -5.13 14.89
C GLY A 2 1.02 -4.52 13.59
N CYS A 3 -0.17 -4.94 13.14
CA CYS A 3 -0.89 -4.24 12.07
C CYS A 3 -2.25 -3.81 12.59
N THR A 4 -2.47 -2.49 12.66
CA THR A 4 -3.76 -1.93 13.10
C THR A 4 -4.84 -2.18 12.05
N GLN A 5 -6.11 -2.23 12.47
CA GLN A 5 -7.24 -2.41 11.53
C GLN A 5 -7.26 -1.34 10.42
N ARG A 6 -6.79 -0.12 10.72
CA ARG A 6 -6.70 0.98 9.74
C ARG A 6 -5.66 0.67 8.66
N GLN A 7 -4.49 0.17 9.02
CA GLN A 7 -3.46 -0.21 8.05
C GLN A 7 -3.92 -1.38 7.17
N ARG A 8 -4.62 -2.37 7.74
CA ARG A 8 -5.20 -3.46 6.96
C ARG A 8 -6.17 -2.94 5.89
N LYS A 9 -7.08 -2.02 6.26
CA LYS A 9 -7.99 -1.37 5.29
C LYS A 9 -7.24 -0.58 4.22
N THR A 10 -6.12 0.06 4.56
CA THR A 10 -5.27 0.74 3.58
C THR A 10 -4.65 -0.24 2.59
N LEU A 11 -4.15 -1.39 3.05
CA LEU A 11 -3.65 -2.45 2.17
C LEU A 11 -4.75 -3.01 1.25
N ASP A 12 -5.94 -3.25 1.80
CA ASP A 12 -7.10 -3.72 1.02
C ASP A 12 -7.51 -2.71 -0.05
N ALA A 13 -7.53 -1.41 0.30
CA ALA A 13 -7.85 -0.32 -0.62
C ALA A 13 -6.81 -0.12 -1.72
N LEU A 14 -5.53 -0.41 -1.44
CA LEU A 14 -4.47 -0.47 -2.45
C LEU A 14 -4.51 -1.77 -3.30
N GLY A 15 -5.41 -2.71 -2.99
CA GLY A 15 -5.53 -3.99 -3.71
C GLY A 15 -4.54 -5.08 -3.28
N LEU A 16 -3.83 -4.89 -2.17
CA LEU A 16 -2.83 -5.83 -1.66
C LEU A 16 -3.49 -6.90 -0.77
N LYS A 17 -4.02 -7.94 -1.40
CA LYS A 17 -4.79 -9.01 -0.71
C LYS A 17 -3.95 -10.20 -0.23
N LYS A 18 -2.74 -10.38 -0.75
CA LYS A 18 -1.86 -11.54 -0.48
C LYS A 18 -0.39 -11.09 -0.39
N MET A 19 0.45 -11.90 0.26
CA MET A 19 1.89 -11.66 0.33
C MET A 19 2.53 -11.68 -1.07
N HIS A 20 3.53 -10.83 -1.29
CA HIS A 20 4.23 -10.69 -2.56
C HIS A 20 3.36 -10.30 -3.77
N HIS A 21 2.14 -9.81 -3.53
CA HIS A 21 1.28 -9.28 -4.59
C HIS A 21 1.76 -7.88 -5.01
N THR A 22 1.85 -7.63 -6.31
CA THR A 22 2.20 -6.33 -6.89
C THR A 22 0.99 -5.76 -7.61
N VAL A 23 0.71 -4.48 -7.39
CA VAL A 23 -0.39 -3.74 -8.04
C VAL A 23 0.16 -2.39 -8.49
N GLU A 24 -0.15 -1.99 -9.71
CA GLU A 24 0.19 -0.67 -10.26
C GLU A 24 -0.93 0.33 -10.00
N HIS A 25 -0.56 1.55 -9.63
CA HIS A 25 -1.48 2.66 -9.38
C HIS A 25 -0.89 3.96 -9.90
N ASP A 26 -1.76 4.88 -10.31
CA ASP A 26 -1.36 6.24 -10.66
C ASP A 26 -0.78 6.98 -9.44
N ALA A 27 0.26 7.77 -9.68
CA ALA A 27 0.97 8.55 -8.66
C ALA A 27 0.17 9.79 -8.20
N THR A 28 -1.05 9.57 -7.71
CA THR A 28 -1.89 10.63 -7.13
C THR A 28 -1.45 10.95 -5.69
N PRO A 29 -1.65 12.21 -5.22
CA PRO A 29 -1.31 12.58 -3.84
C PRO A 29 -2.00 11.70 -2.78
N GLN A 30 -3.20 11.20 -3.08
CA GLN A 30 -3.95 10.31 -2.19
C GLN A 30 -3.27 8.94 -2.06
N ILE A 31 -2.87 8.32 -3.18
CA ILE A 31 -2.17 7.02 -3.17
C ILE A 31 -0.81 7.16 -2.48
N LEU A 32 -0.06 8.23 -2.76
CA LEU A 32 1.21 8.50 -2.10
C LEU A 32 1.05 8.65 -0.58
N GLY A 33 0.00 9.34 -0.12
CA GLY A 33 -0.33 9.46 1.30
C GLY A 33 -0.65 8.10 1.95
N MET A 34 -1.42 7.26 1.24
CA MET A 34 -1.74 5.90 1.68
C MET A 34 -0.49 5.03 1.80
N VAL A 35 0.37 5.02 0.77
CA VAL A 35 1.63 4.26 0.75
C VAL A 35 2.55 4.72 1.89
N ASN A 36 2.71 6.03 2.11
CA ASN A 36 3.50 6.56 3.22
C ASN A 36 3.02 6.06 4.59
N LYS A 37 1.70 5.86 4.78
CA LYS A 37 1.13 5.35 6.02
C LYS A 37 1.50 3.89 6.30
N VAL A 38 1.69 3.09 5.25
CA VAL A 38 2.00 1.64 5.33
C VAL A 38 3.39 1.31 4.79
N HIS A 39 4.30 2.28 4.67
CA HIS A 39 5.61 2.13 4.02
C HIS A 39 6.51 1.03 4.62
N HIS A 40 6.30 0.64 5.87
CA HIS A 40 7.05 -0.44 6.53
C HIS A 40 6.47 -1.83 6.25
N LEU A 41 5.27 -1.90 5.65
CA LEU A 41 4.58 -3.14 5.28
C LEU A 41 4.68 -3.44 3.79
N VAL A 42 5.05 -2.45 2.97
CA VAL A 42 5.06 -2.55 1.51
C VAL A 42 6.36 -1.99 0.95
N LYS A 43 6.77 -2.50 -0.20
CA LYS A 43 7.80 -1.89 -1.03
C LYS A 43 7.12 -1.28 -2.25
N PHE A 44 7.53 -0.08 -2.64
CA PHE A 44 7.05 0.57 -3.85
C PHE A 44 8.22 0.93 -4.75
N GLU A 45 8.00 0.89 -6.06
CA GLU A 45 8.95 1.26 -7.10
C GLU A 45 8.22 2.10 -8.13
N LYS A 46 8.93 3.00 -8.83
CA LYS A 46 8.32 3.78 -9.91
C LYS A 46 8.38 2.96 -11.21
N SER A 47 7.22 2.54 -11.73
CA SER A 47 7.12 2.07 -13.12
C SER A 47 7.27 3.28 -14.06
N LYS A 48 7.98 3.07 -15.17
CA LYS A 48 8.28 4.11 -16.15
C LYS A 48 7.06 4.48 -16.99
#